data_AF-A0A354C7G5-F1
#
_entry.id   AF-A0A354C7G5-F1
#
_cell.length_a   1.000
_cell.length_b   1.000
_cell.length_c   1.000
_cell.angle_alpha   90.00
_cell.angle_beta   90.00
_cell.angle_gamma   90.00
#
_symmetry.space_group_name_H-M   'P 1'
#
loop_
_entity.id
_entity.type
_entity.pdbx_description
1 polymer ?
#
loop_
_entity_poly.entity_id
_entity_poly.type
_entity_poly.pdbx_seq_one_letter_code
_entity_poly.pdbx_strand_id
1 'polypeptide(L)'
;MIKIDAGKLQQGMRLAKPILNRAGIVLLSEGTELTESWIRRVQDMDLGEGVFIEGKAEMDVPLDEMIAALEKRFQISMGNPHMETIKKAAEKHIRKLYE
;
A
#
# COMPACT_ATOMS: atom_id res chain seq x y z
N MET A 1 3.93 6.23 3.52
CA MET A 1 4.56 5.97 2.20
C MET A 1 4.15 4.59 1.75
N ILE A 2 3.93 4.45 0.45
CA ILE A 2 3.44 3.22 -0.19
C ILE A 2 4.32 2.89 -1.38
N LYS A 3 4.63 1.61 -1.56
CA LYS A 3 5.33 1.12 -2.75
C LYS A 3 4.29 0.73 -3.79
N ILE A 4 4.38 1.34 -4.98
CA ILE A 4 3.49 1.14 -6.11
C ILE A 4 4.33 0.76 -7.33
N ASP A 5 3.83 -0.17 -8.15
CA ASP A 5 4.44 -0.47 -9.44
C ASP A 5 4.29 0.72 -10.39
N ALA A 6 5.31 0.97 -11.23
CA ALA A 6 5.28 2.10 -12.16
C ALA A 6 4.03 2.10 -13.07
N GLY A 7 3.52 0.92 -13.43
CA GLY A 7 2.29 0.76 -14.22
C GLY A 7 0.99 1.18 -13.52
N LYS A 8 0.99 1.32 -12.19
CA LYS A 8 -0.16 1.73 -11.39
C LYS A 8 -0.08 3.20 -10.94
N LEU A 9 0.93 3.94 -11.38
CA LEU A 9 1.05 5.36 -11.08
C LEU A 9 -0.06 6.17 -11.74
N GLN A 10 -0.60 7.14 -11.00
CA GLN A 10 -1.63 8.06 -11.47
C GLN A 10 -1.17 9.51 -11.34
N GLN A 11 -1.74 10.36 -12.18
CA GLN A 11 -1.49 11.80 -12.14
C GLN A 11 -1.88 12.38 -10.77
N GLY A 12 -1.07 13.30 -10.25
CA GLY A 12 -1.30 13.95 -8.96
C GLY A 12 -0.72 13.19 -7.76
N MET A 13 -0.23 11.95 -7.94
CA MET A 13 0.53 11.24 -6.92
C MET A 13 1.84 11.98 -6.61
N ARG A 14 2.25 12.04 -5.34
CA ARG A 14 3.48 12.72 -4.91
C ARG A 14 4.55 11.72 -4.50
N LEU A 15 5.79 11.89 -4.96
CA LEU A 15 6.89 10.99 -4.63
C LEU A 15 7.30 11.11 -3.15
N ALA A 16 7.31 9.98 -2.43
CA ALA A 16 7.85 9.90 -1.06
C ALA A 16 9.37 9.63 -1.02
N LYS A 17 9.97 9.26 -2.15
CA LYS A 17 11.42 9.11 -2.32
C LYS A 17 11.85 9.61 -3.70
N PRO A 18 13.09 10.09 -3.86
CA PRO A 18 13.58 10.47 -5.17
C PRO A 18 13.68 9.24 -6.09
N ILE A 19 13.36 9.42 -7.37
CA ILE A 19 13.61 8.43 -8.40
C ILE A 19 15.01 8.67 -8.96
N LEU A 20 15.84 7.63 -8.91
CA LEU A 20 17.19 7.63 -9.42
C LEU A 20 17.23 6.90 -10.77
N ASN A 21 18.13 7.33 -11.66
CA ASN A 21 18.45 6.56 -12.87
C ASN A 21 19.45 5.43 -12.55
N ARG A 22 19.78 4.60 -13.54
CA ARG A 22 20.77 3.49 -13.39
C ARG A 22 22.17 3.94 -12.96
N ALA A 23 22.51 5.22 -13.15
CA ALA A 23 23.77 5.81 -12.72
C ALA A 23 23.70 6.44 -11.31
N GLY A 24 22.57 6.30 -10.60
CA GLY A 24 22.36 6.87 -9.27
C GLY A 24 22.04 8.37 -9.26
N ILE A 25 21.79 8.98 -10.42
CA ILE A 25 21.47 10.41 -10.53
C ILE A 25 19.97 10.60 -10.28
N VAL A 26 19.64 11.59 -9.45
CA VAL A 26 18.25 12.00 -9.15
C VAL A 26 17.60 12.54 -10.42
N LEU A 27 16.55 11.85 -10.89
CA LEU A 27 15.71 12.30 -12.00
C LEU A 27 14.52 13.11 -11.49
N LEU A 28 13.87 12.61 -10.45
CA LEU A 28 12.76 13.28 -9.78
C LEU A 28 13.05 13.32 -8.30
N SER A 29 12.93 14.50 -7.71
CA SER A 29 13.11 14.72 -6.28
C SER A 29 11.94 14.18 -5.47
N GLU A 30 12.20 13.87 -4.21
CA GLU A 30 11.14 13.69 -3.21
C GLU A 30 10.19 14.90 -3.20
N GLY A 31 8.91 14.65 -2.94
CA GLY A 31 7.87 15.67 -2.95
C GLY A 31 7.40 16.11 -4.34
N THR A 32 7.96 15.56 -5.41
CA THR A 32 7.52 15.89 -6.79
C THR A 32 6.15 15.29 -7.08
N GLU A 33 5.26 16.09 -7.64
CA GLU A 33 3.96 15.64 -8.13
C GLU A 33 4.09 15.03 -9.54
N LEU A 34 3.55 13.83 -9.71
CA LEU A 34 3.62 13.08 -10.94
C LEU A 34 2.61 13.63 -11.96
N THR A 35 3.14 14.15 -13.06
CA THR A 35 2.37 14.50 -14.25
C THR A 35 2.30 13.29 -15.19
N GLU A 36 1.38 13.32 -16.16
CA GLU A 36 1.28 12.26 -17.16
C GLU A 36 2.59 12.04 -17.95
N SER A 37 3.32 13.13 -18.24
CA SER A 37 4.63 13.07 -18.89
C SER A 37 5.69 12.38 -18.02
N TRP A 38 5.68 12.63 -16.71
CA TRP A 38 6.59 11.95 -15.78
C TRP A 38 6.25 10.47 -15.62
N ILE A 39 4.96 10.13 -15.56
CA ILE A 39 4.50 8.74 -15.44
C ILE A 39 4.98 7.89 -16.61
N ARG A 40 4.79 8.36 -17.85
CA ARG A 40 5.28 7.65 -19.04
C ARG A 40 6.80 7.42 -18.98
N ARG A 41 7.54 8.48 -18.61
CA ARG A 41 9.00 8.40 -18.50
C ARG A 41 9.46 7.40 -17.43
N VAL A 42 8.75 7.34 -16.31
CA VAL A 42 9.02 6.42 -15.20
C VAL A 42 8.63 4.98 -15.55
N GLN A 43 7.56 4.78 -16.33
CA GLN A 43 7.12 3.47 -16.82
C GLN A 43 8.07 2.89 -17.87
N ASP A 44 8.63 3.74 -18.74
CA ASP A 44 9.65 3.35 -19.71
C ASP A 44 10.98 2.97 -19.02
N MET A 45 11.16 3.42 -17.78
CA MET A 45 12.30 3.05 -16.96
C MET A 45 12.03 1.72 -16.26
N ASP A 46 12.90 0.75 -16.49
CA ASP A 46 12.95 -0.48 -15.72
C ASP A 46 13.54 -0.19 -14.32
N LEU A 47 12.71 0.44 -13.48
CA LEU A 47 12.98 0.65 -12.07
C LEU A 47 12.77 -0.69 -11.38
N GLY A 48 13.83 -1.48 -11.26
CA GLY A 48 13.78 -2.80 -10.60
C GLY A 48 13.24 -2.75 -9.17
N GLU A 49 13.25 -1.58 -8.54
CA GLU A 49 12.53 -1.28 -7.30
C GLU A 49 11.32 -0.38 -7.61
N GLY A 50 10.11 -0.82 -7.21
CA GLY A 50 8.88 -0.04 -7.37
C GLY A 50 8.94 1.37 -6.75
N VAL A 51 8.03 2.24 -7.19
CA VAL A 51 8.01 3.67 -6.88
C VAL A 51 7.34 3.95 -5.55
N PHE A 52 7.93 4.83 -4.73
CA PHE A 52 7.40 5.18 -3.42
C PHE A 52 6.60 6.47 -3.49
N ILE A 53 5.31 6.40 -3.15
CA ILE A 53 4.37 7.53 -3.17
C ILE A 53 3.99 7.94 -1.75
N GLU A 54 3.77 9.23 -1.54
CA GLU A 54 3.19 9.80 -0.34
C GLU A 54 1.73 9.38 -0.24
N GLY A 55 1.40 8.70 0.85
CA GLY A 55 0.09 8.11 1.05
C GLY A 55 0.11 7.09 2.18
N LYS A 56 -1.06 6.87 2.77
CA LYS A 56 -1.35 5.64 3.51
C LYS A 56 -1.62 4.55 2.48
N ALA A 57 -1.28 3.30 2.80
CA ALA A 57 -1.77 2.17 2.01
C ALA A 57 -3.28 2.20 2.07
N GLU A 58 -3.92 2.62 0.98
CA GLU A 58 -5.32 2.28 0.78
C GLU A 58 -5.36 0.76 0.78
N MET A 59 -6.06 0.19 1.76
CA MET A 59 -6.32 -1.23 1.76
C MET A 59 -7.30 -1.47 0.62
N ASP A 60 -6.82 -2.10 -0.46
CA ASP A 60 -7.62 -2.45 -1.63
C ASP A 60 -8.87 -3.30 -1.30
N VAL A 61 -8.89 -3.91 -0.11
CA VAL A 61 -9.98 -4.74 0.38
C VAL A 61 -10.91 -3.90 1.27
N PRO A 62 -12.23 -3.89 1.02
CA PRO A 62 -13.19 -3.25 1.92
C PRO A 62 -13.13 -3.82 3.34
N LEU A 63 -13.40 -2.97 4.35
CA LEU A 63 -13.41 -3.37 5.76
C LEU A 63 -14.26 -4.63 5.98
N ASP A 64 -15.48 -4.67 5.43
CA ASP A 64 -16.40 -5.79 5.61
C ASP A 64 -15.83 -7.11 5.07
N GLU A 65 -15.12 -7.06 3.94
CA GLU A 65 -14.48 -8.25 3.35
C GLU A 65 -13.28 -8.71 4.21
N MET A 66 -12.51 -7.78 4.75
CA MET A 66 -11.40 -8.09 5.67
C MET A 66 -11.91 -8.72 6.98
N ILE A 67 -13.01 -8.20 7.53
CA ILE A 67 -13.67 -8.75 8.71
C ILE A 67 -14.21 -10.15 8.42
N ALA A 68 -14.91 -10.35 7.30
CA ALA A 68 -15.42 -11.66 6.89
C ALA A 68 -14.29 -12.70 6.72
N ALA A 69 -13.16 -12.30 6.14
CA ALA A 69 -11.98 -13.15 6.00
C ALA A 69 -11.39 -13.53 7.37
N LEU A 70 -11.35 -12.59 8.33
CA LEU A 70 -10.97 -12.86 9.71
C LEU A 70 -11.92 -13.89 10.34
N GLU A 71 -13.23 -13.69 10.23
CA GLU A 71 -14.21 -14.62 10.80
C GLU A 71 -14.02 -16.04 10.29
N LYS A 72 -13.88 -16.21 8.97
CA LYS A 72 -13.65 -17.51 8.33
C LYS A 72 -12.42 -18.23 8.88
N ARG A 73 -11.32 -17.50 9.15
CA ARG A 73 -10.10 -18.10 9.71
C ARG A 73 -10.28 -18.55 11.16
N PHE A 74 -11.08 -17.83 11.94
CA PHE A 74 -11.33 -18.15 13.35
C PHE A 74 -12.47 -19.17 13.56
N GLN A 75 -13.22 -19.53 12.51
CA GLN A 75 -14.27 -20.57 12.60
C GLN A 75 -13.75 -21.90 13.14
N ILE A 76 -12.53 -22.30 12.76
CA ILE A 76 -11.91 -23.57 13.18
C ILE A 76 -11.60 -23.57 14.69
N SER A 77 -11.47 -22.39 15.28
CA SER A 77 -11.15 -22.19 16.70
C SER A 77 -12.36 -21.75 17.55
N MET A 78 -13.58 -21.89 17.04
CA MET A 78 -14.79 -21.54 17.80
C MET A 78 -14.86 -22.32 19.12
N GLY A 79 -15.17 -21.62 20.21
CA GLY A 79 -15.28 -22.19 21.55
C GLY A 79 -13.98 -22.20 22.37
N ASN A 80 -12.84 -21.77 21.82
CA ASN A 80 -11.62 -21.55 22.60
C ASN A 80 -11.57 -20.10 23.12
N PRO A 81 -11.65 -19.85 24.45
CA PRO A 81 -11.69 -18.50 25.02
C PRO A 81 -10.47 -17.63 24.68
N HIS A 82 -9.29 -18.24 24.57
CA HIS A 82 -8.07 -17.52 24.20
C HIS A 82 -8.11 -17.06 22.74
N MET A 83 -8.61 -17.92 21.84
CA MET A 83 -8.73 -17.57 20.42
C MET A 83 -9.79 -16.50 20.17
N GLU A 84 -10.88 -16.48 20.95
CA GLU A 84 -11.86 -15.38 20.89
C GLU A 84 -11.24 -14.04 21.30
N THR A 85 -10.35 -14.05 22.29
CA THR A 85 -9.65 -12.84 22.74
C THR A 85 -8.74 -12.33 21.63
N ILE A 86 -8.01 -13.22 20.95
CA ILE A 86 -7.16 -12.89 19.81
C ILE A 86 -8.00 -12.38 18.63
N LYS A 87 -9.13 -13.02 18.32
CA LYS A 87 -10.07 -12.56 17.27
C LYS A 87 -10.50 -11.12 17.51
N LYS A 88 -10.95 -10.80 18.73
CA LYS A 88 -11.38 -9.44 19.10
C LYS A 88 -10.25 -8.42 18.98
N ALA A 89 -9.03 -8.77 19.38
CA ALA A 89 -7.87 -7.89 19.25
C ALA A 89 -7.52 -7.62 17.77
N ALA A 90 -7.56 -8.67 16.93
CA ALA A 90 -7.34 -8.56 15.50
C ALA A 90 -8.41 -7.70 14.81
N GLU A 91 -9.69 -7.91 15.16
CA GLU A 91 -10.81 -7.13 14.62
C GLU A 91 -10.66 -5.64 14.96
N LYS A 92 -10.33 -5.32 16.22
CA LYS A 92 -10.07 -3.94 16.65
C LYS A 92 -8.90 -3.31 15.90
N HIS A 93 -7.85 -4.07 15.63
CA HIS A 93 -6.72 -3.59 14.84
C HIS A 93 -7.11 -3.32 13.39
N ILE A 94 -7.83 -4.25 12.75
CA ILE A 94 -8.33 -4.08 11.39
C ILE A 94 -9.16 -2.81 11.28
N ARG A 95 -10.15 -2.60 12.16
CA ARG A 95 -10.98 -1.38 12.14
C ARG A 95 -10.16 -0.09 12.20
N LYS A 96 -9.14 -0.03 13.06
CA LYS A 96 -8.21 1.12 13.15
C LYS A 96 -7.41 1.39 11.88
N LEU A 97 -7.21 0.40 11.02
CA LEU A 97 -6.50 0.62 9.76
C LEU A 97 -7.37 1.38 8.75
N TYR A 98 -8.70 1.35 8.89
CA TYR A 98 -9.67 2.03 8.02
C TYR A 98 -10.17 3.38 8.59
N GLU A 99 -9.61 3.84 9.71
CA GLU A 99 -9.82 5.18 10.31
C GLU A 99 -8.70 6.17 9.90
#